data_AF-A0A7C2AVW5-F1
#
_entry.id   AF-A0A7C2AVW5-F1
#
_cell.length_a   1.000
_cell.length_b   1.000
_cell.length_c   1.000
_cell.angle_alpha   90.00
_cell.angle_beta   90.00
_cell.angle_gamma   90.00
#
_symmetry.space_group_name_H-M   'P 1'
#
loop_
_entity.id
_entity.type
_entity.pdbx_description
1 polymer ?
#
loop_
_entity_poly.entity_id
_entity_poly.type
_entity_poly.pdbx_seq_one_letter_code
_entity_poly.pdbx_strand_id
1 'polypeptide(L)'
;VFINDKSGAVEQWEIFDNGNGLVDAVIVRRFKVNSQVEGCVADDVLGHFYLGEERVGIWKFSAEPDNGNLKHLIDKMTGKGGNITPEVEGLTIYYASKTEGYLIASNQGNDTYTVYNRAGDNEYLGKFQIVANETLSLDDVNDTDGIDVVNVPLGKAFPYGVFVAQDGENIDPDENQNFKLVPWEQIADALGLKKKTSYRPW
;
A
#
# COMPACT_ATOMS: atom_id res chain seq x y z
N VAL A 1 -5.34 -1.37 15.50
CA VAL A 1 -5.90 -0.56 14.39
C VAL A 1 -5.20 0.80 14.36
N PHE A 2 -4.85 1.29 13.18
CA PHE A 2 -4.39 2.67 12.99
C PHE A 2 -5.48 3.46 12.27
N ILE A 3 -5.71 4.70 12.69
CA ILE A 3 -6.67 5.63 12.10
C ILE A 3 -5.96 6.95 11.89
N ASN A 4 -6.18 7.61 10.76
CA ASN A 4 -5.63 8.92 10.49
C ASN A 4 -6.70 9.90 10.00
N ASP A 5 -6.34 11.18 9.88
CA ASP A 5 -7.24 12.22 9.40
C ASP A 5 -6.54 13.27 8.51
N LYS A 6 -7.36 14.13 7.89
CA LYS A 6 -6.89 15.19 6.98
C LYS A 6 -5.96 16.22 7.61
N SER A 7 -5.86 16.26 8.93
CA SER A 7 -4.96 17.16 9.65
C SER A 7 -3.56 16.58 9.83
N GLY A 8 -3.32 15.33 9.44
CA GLY A 8 -2.09 14.59 9.71
C GLY A 8 -2.07 13.88 11.06
N ALA A 9 -3.18 13.87 11.81
CA ALA A 9 -3.25 13.16 13.08
C ALA A 9 -3.36 11.65 12.85
N VAL A 10 -2.75 10.87 13.73
CA VAL A 10 -2.81 9.41 13.73
C VAL A 10 -3.06 8.89 15.14
N GLU A 11 -4.00 7.96 15.26
CA GLU A 11 -4.29 7.21 16.48
C GLU A 11 -4.03 5.72 16.25
N GLN A 12 -3.45 5.06 17.26
CA GLN A 12 -3.34 3.61 17.33
C GLN A 12 -4.24 3.12 18.46
N TRP A 13 -5.09 2.15 18.11
CA TRP A 13 -6.06 1.54 19.00
C TRP A 13 -5.72 0.05 19.17
N GLU A 14 -5.55 -0.38 20.42
CA GLU A 14 -5.54 -1.79 20.78
C GLU A 14 -6.98 -2.30 20.77
N ILE A 15 -7.20 -3.42 20.10
CA ILE A 15 -8.52 -4.06 19.94
C ILE A 15 -8.54 -5.31 20.82
N PHE A 16 -9.59 -5.49 21.61
CA PHE A 16 -9.72 -6.65 22.50
C PHE A 16 -11.17 -7.17 22.55
N ASP A 17 -11.32 -8.45 22.89
CA ASP A 17 -12.62 -9.03 23.23
C ASP A 17 -13.05 -8.50 24.61
N ASN A 18 -14.23 -7.88 24.69
CA ASN A 18 -14.72 -7.30 25.93
C ASN A 18 -15.34 -8.33 26.91
N GLY A 19 -15.27 -9.63 26.58
CA GLY A 19 -15.77 -10.73 27.39
C GLY A 19 -17.29 -10.97 27.26
N ASN A 20 -17.98 -10.19 26.43
CA ASN A 20 -19.42 -10.32 26.17
C ASN A 20 -19.73 -10.63 24.70
N GLY A 21 -18.76 -11.15 23.95
CA GLY A 21 -18.91 -11.44 22.52
C GLY A 21 -18.96 -10.19 21.65
N LEU A 22 -18.46 -9.05 22.15
CA LEU A 22 -18.28 -7.81 21.41
C LEU A 22 -16.81 -7.41 21.43
N VAL A 23 -16.42 -6.64 20.42
CA VAL A 23 -15.08 -6.05 20.32
C VAL A 23 -15.11 -4.66 20.95
N ASP A 24 -14.10 -4.34 21.76
CA ASP A 24 -13.86 -3.01 22.31
C ASP A 24 -12.42 -2.57 22.00
N ALA A 25 -12.12 -1.30 22.23
CA ALA A 25 -10.86 -0.69 21.84
C ALA A 25 -10.39 0.39 22.81
N VAL A 26 -9.07 0.46 23.01
CA VAL A 26 -8.42 1.51 23.81
C VAL A 26 -7.31 2.17 23.00
N ILE A 27 -7.22 3.50 23.09
CA ILE A 27 -6.15 4.24 22.43
C ILE A 27 -4.85 4.00 23.18
N VAL A 28 -3.86 3.47 22.48
CA VAL A 28 -2.55 3.13 23.03
C VAL A 28 -1.45 4.08 22.55
N ARG A 29 -1.65 4.78 21.43
CA ARG A 29 -0.69 5.76 20.91
C ARG A 29 -1.37 6.84 20.09
N ARG A 30 -0.84 8.07 20.16
CA ARG A 30 -1.21 9.20 19.31
C ARG A 30 0.02 9.92 18.81
N PHE A 31 -0.02 10.38 17.56
CA PHE A 31 1.00 11.23 16.97
C PHE A 31 0.43 12.04 15.81
N LYS A 32 1.27 12.91 15.26
CA LYS A 32 0.87 13.80 14.17
C LYS A 32 2.05 14.08 13.24
N VAL A 33 1.76 14.12 11.94
CA VAL A 33 2.65 14.68 10.92
C VAL A 33 2.14 16.07 10.48
N ASN A 34 2.83 16.70 9.53
CA ASN A 34 2.68 18.14 9.31
C ASN A 34 1.48 18.49 8.42
N SER A 35 1.02 17.56 7.59
CA SER A 35 -0.04 17.76 6.61
C SER A 35 -0.86 16.49 6.40
N GLN A 36 -1.79 16.54 5.44
CA GLN A 36 -2.75 15.49 5.14
C GLN A 36 -2.07 14.14 4.88
N VAL A 37 -2.71 13.10 5.40
CA VAL A 37 -2.34 11.70 5.27
C VAL A 37 -3.59 10.89 4.98
N GLU A 38 -3.41 9.77 4.28
CA GLU A 38 -4.50 8.82 4.02
C GLU A 38 -3.92 7.40 3.95
N GLY A 39 -3.15 7.10 2.92
CA GLY A 39 -2.55 5.79 2.71
C GLY A 39 -1.69 5.33 3.89
N CYS A 40 -2.00 4.16 4.45
CA CYS A 40 -1.17 3.56 5.48
C CYS A 40 -1.24 2.03 5.44
N VAL A 41 -0.17 1.39 5.91
CA VAL A 41 -0.09 -0.07 6.01
C VAL A 41 0.86 -0.47 7.15
N ALA A 42 0.50 -1.52 7.89
CA ALA A 42 1.33 -2.09 8.94
C ALA A 42 1.92 -3.44 8.49
N ASP A 43 3.20 -3.65 8.79
CA ASP A 43 3.90 -4.91 8.60
C ASP A 43 3.84 -5.72 9.89
N ASP A 44 2.98 -6.74 9.92
CA ASP A 44 2.75 -7.58 11.11
C ASP A 44 3.96 -8.41 11.54
N VAL A 45 4.97 -8.55 10.66
CA VAL A 45 6.11 -9.44 10.88
C VAL A 45 7.38 -8.66 11.21
N LEU A 46 7.60 -7.52 10.56
CA LEU A 46 8.75 -6.64 10.83
C LEU A 46 8.42 -5.52 11.83
N GLY A 47 7.14 -5.35 12.21
CA GLY A 47 6.73 -4.36 13.21
C GLY A 47 6.88 -2.92 12.72
N HIS A 48 6.63 -2.68 11.44
CA HIS A 48 6.74 -1.36 10.82
C HIS A 48 5.37 -0.80 10.45
N PHE A 49 5.16 0.50 10.64
CA PHE A 49 3.98 1.21 10.17
C PHE A 49 4.41 2.24 9.12
N TYR A 50 3.81 2.15 7.95
CA TYR A 50 4.05 3.05 6.82
C TYR A 50 2.87 4.00 6.66
N LEU A 51 3.17 5.28 6.40
CA LEU A 51 2.19 6.36 6.30
C LEU A 51 2.56 7.29 5.14
N GLY A 52 1.66 7.41 4.16
CA GLY A 52 1.73 8.41 3.10
C GLY A 52 1.29 9.77 3.63
N GLU A 53 2.17 10.77 3.57
CA GLU A 53 1.81 12.17 3.70
C GLU A 53 1.75 12.73 2.27
N GLU A 54 0.54 12.93 1.75
CA GLU A 54 0.16 12.98 0.33
C GLU A 54 1.11 13.83 -0.54
N ARG A 55 1.57 14.97 -0.02
CA ARG A 55 2.44 15.94 -0.74
C ARG A 55 3.84 16.08 -0.16
N VAL A 56 4.25 15.16 0.71
CA VAL A 56 5.58 15.11 1.33
C VAL A 56 6.34 13.84 0.96
N GLY A 57 5.77 12.66 1.19
CA GLY A 57 6.44 11.38 0.96
C GLY A 57 5.88 10.25 1.83
N ILE A 58 6.61 9.14 1.88
CA ILE A 58 6.26 7.98 2.70
C ILE A 58 7.12 7.96 3.95
N TRP A 59 6.47 7.93 5.11
CA TRP A 59 7.11 7.78 6.41
C TRP A 59 7.06 6.33 6.89
N LYS A 60 8.11 5.91 7.57
CA LYS A 60 8.20 4.65 8.32
C LYS A 60 8.32 4.93 9.81
N PHE A 61 7.50 4.26 10.58
CA PHE A 61 7.47 4.26 12.04
C PHE A 61 7.59 2.83 12.57
N SER A 62 7.84 2.68 13.87
CA SER A 62 7.49 1.43 14.55
C SER A 62 5.97 1.24 14.56
N ALA A 63 5.50 0.01 14.36
CA ALA A 63 4.10 -0.37 14.57
C ALA A 63 3.78 -0.63 16.05
N GLU A 64 4.78 -0.91 16.88
CA GLU A 64 4.57 -1.11 18.32
C GLU A 64 4.10 0.18 19.02
N PRO A 65 3.14 0.08 19.96
CA PRO A 65 2.56 1.26 20.63
C PRO A 65 3.53 1.96 21.58
N ASP A 66 4.52 1.24 22.12
CA ASP A 66 5.47 1.72 23.14
C ASP A 66 6.80 2.22 22.57
N ASN A 67 7.03 2.10 21.27
CA ASN A 67 8.30 2.45 20.62
C ASN A 67 8.32 3.89 20.06
N GLY A 68 7.47 4.77 20.60
CA GLY A 68 7.45 6.20 20.30
C GLY A 68 7.08 6.56 18.86
N ASN A 69 7.45 7.79 18.46
CA ASN A 69 6.98 8.44 17.23
C ASN A 69 8.14 8.86 16.30
N LEU A 70 9.31 8.25 16.45
CA LEU A 70 10.42 8.52 15.54
C LEU A 70 10.03 8.08 14.13
N LYS A 71 10.15 9.00 13.18
CA LYS A 71 9.79 8.76 11.78
C LYS A 71 11.03 8.79 10.89
N HIS A 72 11.07 7.86 9.95
CA HIS A 72 12.11 7.77 8.92
C HIS A 72 11.46 8.03 7.57
N LEU A 73 12.03 8.93 6.77
CA LEU A 73 11.54 9.19 5.43
C LEU A 73 12.06 8.10 4.49
N ILE A 74 11.16 7.35 3.87
CA ILE A 74 11.49 6.28 2.92
C ILE A 74 11.74 6.84 1.53
N ASP A 75 10.81 7.66 1.07
CA ASP A 75 10.94 8.38 -0.19
C ASP A 75 10.14 9.68 -0.13
N LYS A 76 10.37 10.55 -1.11
CA LYS A 76 9.85 11.91 -1.19
C LYS A 76 9.38 12.21 -2.62
N MET A 77 8.80 13.39 -2.76
CA MET A 77 8.31 13.87 -4.04
C MET A 77 9.41 13.98 -5.11
N THR A 78 9.07 13.70 -6.36
CA THR A 78 9.97 13.83 -7.53
C THR A 78 10.60 15.22 -7.63
N GLY A 79 9.84 16.29 -7.38
CA GLY A 79 10.34 17.67 -7.31
C GLY A 79 11.37 17.93 -6.19
N LYS A 80 11.55 17.00 -5.26
CA LYS A 80 12.57 17.02 -4.19
C LYS A 80 13.63 15.93 -4.37
N GLY A 81 13.70 15.30 -5.55
CA GLY A 81 14.65 14.26 -5.91
C GLY A 81 14.32 12.87 -5.36
N GLY A 82 13.04 12.58 -5.09
CA GLY A 82 12.55 11.22 -4.82
C GLY A 82 11.82 10.62 -6.02
N ASN A 83 11.00 9.58 -5.80
CA ASN A 83 10.32 8.87 -6.89
C ASN A 83 8.79 9.00 -6.91
N ILE A 84 8.22 9.71 -5.94
CA ILE A 84 6.77 9.84 -5.76
C ILE A 84 6.25 11.06 -6.52
N THR A 85 5.27 10.87 -7.41
CA THR A 85 4.49 11.99 -7.93
C THR A 85 3.28 12.18 -7.03
N PRO A 86 3.07 13.36 -6.43
CA PRO A 86 1.96 13.57 -5.51
C PRO A 86 0.62 13.44 -6.24
N GLU A 87 -0.44 12.93 -5.61
CA GLU A 87 -0.53 12.55 -4.18
C GLU A 87 -0.11 11.09 -3.94
N VAL A 88 0.53 10.80 -2.78
CA VAL A 88 0.74 9.41 -2.35
C VAL A 88 -0.51 8.92 -1.63
N GLU A 89 -1.19 7.96 -2.26
CA GLU A 89 -2.44 7.39 -1.77
C GLU A 89 -2.20 6.01 -1.13
N GLY A 90 -2.99 5.02 -1.50
CA GLY A 90 -2.95 3.68 -0.92
C GLY A 90 -1.54 3.10 -0.84
N LEU A 91 -1.27 2.46 0.30
CA LEU A 91 -0.05 1.69 0.56
C LEU A 91 -0.44 0.23 0.82
N THR A 92 0.33 -0.71 0.31
CA THR A 92 0.16 -2.15 0.61
C THR A 92 1.50 -2.89 0.67
N ILE A 93 1.50 -4.08 1.26
CA ILE A 93 2.70 -4.91 1.44
C ILE A 93 2.50 -6.29 0.77
N TYR A 94 3.37 -6.60 -0.20
CA TYR A 94 3.52 -7.94 -0.71
C TYR A 94 4.51 -8.74 0.15
N TYR A 95 4.08 -9.88 0.69
CA TYR A 95 4.94 -10.73 1.52
C TYR A 95 5.56 -11.88 0.71
N ALA A 96 6.84 -11.78 0.36
CA ALA A 96 7.55 -12.86 -0.33
C ALA A 96 8.09 -13.93 0.64
N SER A 97 8.43 -13.52 1.87
CA SER A 97 8.85 -14.38 2.98
C SER A 97 8.69 -13.63 4.32
N LYS A 98 9.23 -14.19 5.41
CA LYS A 98 9.26 -13.49 6.71
C LYS A 98 9.94 -12.12 6.62
N THR A 99 11.00 -12.01 5.83
CA THR A 99 11.87 -10.81 5.79
C THR A 99 11.91 -10.13 4.43
N GLU A 100 11.39 -10.78 3.38
CA GLU A 100 11.42 -10.27 2.01
C GLU A 100 10.02 -9.95 1.51
N GLY A 101 9.93 -9.04 0.55
CA GLY A 101 8.67 -8.58 0.01
C GLY A 101 8.80 -7.19 -0.57
N TYR A 102 7.67 -6.55 -0.78
CA TYR A 102 7.58 -5.23 -1.39
C TYR A 102 6.61 -4.34 -0.63
N LEU A 103 6.98 -3.07 -0.44
CA LEU A 103 6.04 -2.00 -0.14
C LEU A 103 5.64 -1.37 -1.47
N ILE A 104 4.35 -1.22 -1.71
CA ILE A 104 3.81 -0.64 -2.95
C ILE A 104 3.02 0.60 -2.58
N ALA A 105 3.19 1.67 -3.36
CA ALA A 105 2.52 2.95 -3.15
C ALA A 105 1.83 3.41 -4.43
N SER A 106 0.59 3.88 -4.31
CA SER A 106 -0.11 4.59 -5.39
C SER A 106 0.41 6.03 -5.49
N ASN A 107 0.87 6.43 -6.67
CA ASN A 107 1.19 7.81 -7.01
C ASN A 107 0.05 8.35 -7.89
N GLN A 108 -0.97 8.93 -7.26
CA GLN A 108 -2.21 9.30 -7.95
C GLN A 108 -1.95 10.31 -9.08
N GLY A 109 -1.14 11.34 -8.84
CA GLY A 109 -0.98 12.43 -9.82
C GLY A 109 -0.20 12.09 -11.09
N ASN A 110 0.18 10.83 -11.32
CA ASN A 110 0.63 10.37 -12.63
C ASN A 110 0.27 8.91 -12.93
N ASP A 111 -0.72 8.33 -12.24
CA ASP A 111 -1.25 7.00 -12.50
C ASP A 111 -0.17 5.89 -12.46
N THR A 112 0.80 6.01 -11.54
CA THR A 112 1.85 4.99 -11.38
C THR A 112 1.88 4.40 -9.99
N TYR A 113 2.41 3.19 -9.88
CA TYR A 113 2.63 2.51 -8.61
C TYR A 113 4.13 2.34 -8.39
N THR A 114 4.66 2.92 -7.31
CA THR A 114 6.07 2.76 -6.94
C THR A 114 6.25 1.50 -6.11
N VAL A 115 7.30 0.72 -6.41
CA VAL A 115 7.65 -0.48 -5.67
C VAL A 115 8.96 -0.27 -4.92
N TYR A 116 8.95 -0.55 -3.63
CA TYR A 116 10.10 -0.52 -2.75
C TYR A 116 10.36 -1.91 -2.19
N ASN A 117 11.61 -2.19 -1.83
CA ASN A 117 11.93 -3.36 -1.02
C ASN A 117 11.20 -3.23 0.33
N ARG A 118 10.68 -4.34 0.86
CA ARG A 118 10.09 -4.37 2.21
C ARG A 118 11.17 -4.31 3.31
N ALA A 119 12.33 -4.89 3.05
CA ALA A 119 13.44 -4.98 4.00
C ALA A 119 14.26 -3.69 4.09
N GLY A 120 15.04 -3.58 5.17
CA GLY A 120 16.04 -2.51 5.35
C GLY A 120 15.43 -1.11 5.32
N ASP A 121 16.08 -0.22 4.57
CA ASP A 121 15.67 1.18 4.39
C ASP A 121 14.68 1.38 3.24
N ASN A 122 14.01 0.29 2.81
CA ASN A 122 12.97 0.31 1.78
C ASN A 122 13.45 0.90 0.43
N GLU A 123 14.55 0.35 -0.10
CA GLU A 123 15.14 0.76 -1.39
C GLU A 123 14.12 0.76 -2.54
N TYR A 124 14.14 1.78 -3.40
CA TYR A 124 13.34 1.86 -4.62
C TYR A 124 13.72 0.77 -5.62
N LEU A 125 12.73 0.03 -6.12
CA LEU A 125 12.93 -1.08 -7.06
C LEU A 125 12.39 -0.80 -8.46
N GLY A 126 11.50 0.19 -8.60
CA GLY A 126 10.90 0.52 -9.89
C GLY A 126 9.50 1.10 -9.74
N LYS A 127 8.86 1.33 -10.89
CA LYS A 127 7.46 1.75 -10.98
C LYS A 127 6.78 1.06 -12.14
N PHE A 128 5.47 0.91 -12.06
CA PHE A 128 4.63 0.41 -13.15
C PHE A 128 3.34 1.22 -13.26
N GLN A 129 2.63 1.03 -14.37
CA GLN A 129 1.29 1.57 -14.63
C GLN A 129 0.40 0.43 -15.11
N ILE A 130 -0.89 0.46 -14.78
CA ILE A 130 -1.86 -0.45 -15.35
C ILE A 130 -2.43 0.23 -16.59
N VAL A 131 -2.18 -0.37 -17.74
CA VAL A 131 -2.61 0.13 -19.04
C VAL A 131 -3.79 -0.67 -19.58
N ALA A 132 -4.51 -0.10 -20.53
CA ALA A 132 -5.64 -0.74 -21.17
C ALA A 132 -5.28 -2.12 -21.75
N ASN A 133 -6.25 -3.04 -21.65
CA ASN A 133 -6.20 -4.36 -22.24
C ASN A 133 -7.35 -4.52 -23.24
N GLU A 134 -7.08 -4.16 -24.50
CA GLU A 134 -8.05 -4.25 -25.60
C GLU A 134 -8.62 -5.65 -25.82
N THR A 135 -7.86 -6.71 -25.49
CA THR A 135 -8.31 -8.10 -25.68
C THR A 135 -9.37 -8.50 -24.65
N LEU A 136 -9.32 -7.91 -23.45
CA LEU A 136 -10.28 -8.16 -22.37
C LEU A 136 -11.34 -7.06 -22.29
N SER A 137 -11.27 -6.02 -23.13
CA SER A 137 -12.09 -4.82 -23.02
C SER A 137 -12.01 -4.22 -21.62
N LEU A 138 -10.78 -3.97 -21.17
CA LEU A 138 -10.49 -3.26 -19.93
C LEU A 138 -9.70 -2.00 -20.27
N ASP A 139 -10.10 -0.89 -19.67
CA ASP A 139 -9.42 0.40 -19.67
C ASP A 139 -8.12 0.38 -18.84
N ASP A 140 -7.35 1.46 -18.98
CA ASP A 140 -6.27 1.78 -18.04
C ASP A 140 -6.83 2.20 -16.67
N VAL A 141 -5.93 2.42 -15.73
CA VAL A 141 -6.31 2.82 -14.37
C VAL A 141 -5.74 4.19 -14.09
N ASN A 142 -6.62 5.11 -13.68
CA ASN A 142 -6.28 6.48 -13.40
C ASN A 142 -6.75 6.91 -12.01
N ASP A 143 -6.14 7.95 -11.46
CA ASP A 143 -6.51 8.59 -10.20
C ASP A 143 -6.67 7.60 -9.02
N THR A 144 -5.85 6.54 -8.97
CA THR A 144 -5.98 5.49 -7.95
C THR A 144 -5.81 6.02 -6.52
N ASP A 145 -6.85 5.87 -5.71
CA ASP A 145 -6.81 6.00 -4.25
C ASP A 145 -6.26 4.70 -3.62
N GLY A 146 -7.14 3.73 -3.38
CA GLY A 146 -6.82 2.49 -2.65
C GLY A 146 -6.19 1.40 -3.50
N ILE A 147 -5.18 0.72 -2.94
CA ILE A 147 -4.55 -0.47 -3.51
C ILE A 147 -4.43 -1.59 -2.46
N ASP A 148 -4.44 -2.84 -2.90
CA ASP A 148 -4.08 -3.98 -2.06
C ASP A 148 -3.40 -5.10 -2.84
N VAL A 149 -2.69 -5.99 -2.16
CA VAL A 149 -1.99 -7.10 -2.80
C VAL A 149 -2.00 -8.35 -1.93
N VAL A 150 -2.21 -9.49 -2.57
CA VAL A 150 -2.07 -10.78 -1.93
C VAL A 150 -1.22 -11.71 -2.79
N ASN A 151 -0.33 -12.45 -2.16
CA ASN A 151 0.56 -13.40 -2.82
C ASN A 151 0.00 -14.83 -2.85
N VAL A 152 -1.24 -15.02 -2.40
CA VAL A 152 -1.89 -16.33 -2.29
C VAL A 152 -2.51 -16.72 -3.62
N PRO A 153 -2.34 -17.97 -4.11
CA PRO A 153 -3.00 -18.42 -5.32
C PRO A 153 -4.53 -18.37 -5.19
N LEU A 154 -5.21 -17.65 -6.08
CA LEU A 154 -6.67 -17.52 -6.14
C LEU A 154 -7.20 -18.16 -7.43
N GLY A 155 -7.06 -19.50 -7.49
CA GLY A 155 -7.50 -20.29 -8.64
C GLY A 155 -6.63 -20.11 -9.88
N LYS A 156 -7.16 -20.48 -11.05
CA LYS A 156 -6.40 -20.50 -12.30
C LYS A 156 -6.12 -19.11 -12.88
N ALA A 157 -6.96 -18.12 -12.56
CA ALA A 157 -6.81 -16.76 -13.06
C ALA A 157 -5.69 -15.99 -12.34
N PHE A 158 -5.41 -16.34 -11.08
CA PHE A 158 -4.42 -15.65 -10.23
C PHE A 158 -3.52 -16.65 -9.51
N PRO A 159 -2.72 -17.45 -10.26
CA PRO A 159 -1.92 -18.51 -9.68
C PRO A 159 -0.79 -18.00 -8.76
N TYR A 160 -0.40 -16.72 -8.89
CA TYR A 160 0.62 -16.09 -8.04
C TYR A 160 0.06 -14.99 -7.13
N GLY A 161 -1.27 -14.92 -7.01
CA GLY A 161 -1.97 -13.85 -6.32
C GLY A 161 -2.37 -12.69 -7.22
N VAL A 162 -2.87 -11.63 -6.60
CA VAL A 162 -3.50 -10.51 -7.29
C VAL A 162 -3.08 -9.19 -6.64
N PHE A 163 -2.80 -8.20 -7.48
CA PHE A 163 -2.74 -6.80 -7.11
C PHE A 163 -4.07 -6.16 -7.51
N VAL A 164 -4.68 -5.41 -6.59
CA VAL A 164 -5.95 -4.72 -6.79
C VAL A 164 -5.69 -3.23 -6.71
N ALA A 165 -6.21 -2.48 -7.67
CA ALA A 165 -6.17 -1.03 -7.67
C ALA A 165 -7.56 -0.48 -7.95
N GLN A 166 -7.96 0.54 -7.19
CA GLN A 166 -9.12 1.35 -7.53
C GLN A 166 -8.85 2.15 -8.81
N ASP A 167 -9.90 2.33 -9.60
CA ASP A 167 -9.88 3.13 -10.81
C ASP A 167 -10.86 4.31 -10.68
N GLY A 168 -10.30 5.52 -10.74
CA GLY A 168 -11.00 6.78 -10.62
C GLY A 168 -11.80 7.14 -11.87
N GLU A 169 -11.43 6.62 -13.04
CA GLU A 169 -12.03 6.91 -14.35
C GLU A 169 -12.30 5.61 -15.14
N ASN A 170 -13.35 4.87 -14.77
CA ASN A 170 -13.73 3.66 -15.49
C ASN A 170 -14.52 4.00 -16.78
N ILE A 171 -13.84 3.96 -17.94
CA ILE A 171 -14.31 4.52 -19.22
C ILE A 171 -14.59 3.49 -20.32
N ASP A 172 -14.24 2.21 -20.15
CA ASP A 172 -14.58 1.13 -21.10
C ASP A 172 -15.21 -0.08 -20.40
N PRO A 173 -16.55 -0.06 -20.17
CA PRO A 173 -17.52 0.98 -20.54
C PRO A 173 -17.51 2.19 -19.59
N ASP A 174 -17.96 3.35 -20.09
CA ASP A 174 -18.17 4.59 -19.31
C ASP A 174 -19.20 4.37 -18.20
N GLU A 175 -18.70 4.09 -17.00
CA GLU A 175 -19.46 3.72 -15.82
C GLU A 175 -18.84 4.35 -14.56
N ASN A 176 -19.45 4.10 -13.40
CA ASN A 176 -18.87 4.54 -12.13
C ASN A 176 -17.52 3.86 -11.86
N GLN A 177 -16.74 4.48 -10.99
CA GLN A 177 -15.48 3.93 -10.45
C GLN A 177 -15.60 2.47 -10.01
N ASN A 178 -14.53 1.70 -10.23
CA ASN A 178 -14.46 0.29 -9.84
C ASN A 178 -13.04 -0.09 -9.39
N PHE A 179 -12.71 -1.38 -9.43
CA PHE A 179 -11.38 -1.90 -9.11
C PHE A 179 -10.91 -2.84 -10.21
N LYS A 180 -9.63 -2.76 -10.57
CA LYS A 180 -8.99 -3.72 -11.49
C LYS A 180 -8.18 -4.75 -10.73
N LEU A 181 -8.19 -5.97 -11.26
CA LEU A 181 -7.45 -7.11 -10.70
C LEU A 181 -6.32 -7.49 -11.64
N VAL A 182 -5.09 -7.31 -11.21
CA VAL A 182 -3.88 -7.60 -11.98
C VAL A 182 -3.22 -8.86 -11.44
N PRO A 183 -3.00 -9.90 -12.27
CA PRO A 183 -2.22 -11.06 -11.87
C PRO A 183 -0.81 -10.64 -11.46
N TRP A 184 -0.39 -10.98 -10.24
CA TRP A 184 0.88 -10.51 -9.67
C TRP A 184 2.09 -10.82 -10.57
N GLU A 185 2.06 -11.95 -11.27
CA GLU A 185 3.13 -12.37 -12.17
C GLU A 185 3.43 -11.35 -13.27
N GLN A 186 2.45 -10.57 -13.73
CA GLN A 186 2.65 -9.55 -14.77
C GLN A 186 3.53 -8.41 -14.25
N ILE A 187 3.23 -7.93 -13.04
CA ILE A 187 4.00 -6.89 -12.35
C ILE A 187 5.40 -7.43 -12.02
N ALA A 188 5.44 -8.66 -11.49
CA ALA A 188 6.70 -9.27 -11.08
C ALA A 188 7.64 -9.51 -12.25
N ASP A 189 7.15 -9.95 -13.41
CA ASP A 189 7.99 -10.14 -14.60
C ASP A 189 8.51 -8.81 -15.15
N ALA A 190 7.67 -7.77 -15.17
CA ALA A 190 8.05 -6.46 -15.69
C ALA A 190 9.19 -5.81 -14.88
N LEU A 191 9.22 -6.04 -13.56
CA LEU A 191 10.17 -5.43 -12.63
C LEU A 191 11.24 -6.41 -12.09
N GLY A 192 11.24 -7.66 -12.54
CA GLY A 192 12.17 -8.69 -12.04
C GLY A 192 11.95 -9.06 -10.56
N LEU A 193 10.72 -9.01 -10.08
CA LEU A 193 10.33 -9.30 -8.71
C LEU A 193 10.03 -10.78 -8.48
N LYS A 194 9.89 -11.14 -7.21
CA LYS A 194 9.60 -12.50 -6.75
C LYS A 194 8.12 -12.82 -6.88
N LYS A 195 7.83 -14.05 -7.32
CA LYS A 195 6.47 -14.64 -7.38
C LYS A 195 6.31 -15.72 -6.30
N LYS A 196 6.33 -15.33 -5.02
CA LYS A 196 6.34 -16.27 -3.89
C LYS A 196 4.94 -16.45 -3.32
N THR A 197 4.43 -17.66 -3.39
CA THR A 197 3.04 -17.99 -3.01
C THR A 197 2.91 -18.79 -1.71
N SER A 198 4.05 -19.18 -1.13
CA SER A 198 4.09 -20.11 0.00
C SER A 198 4.03 -19.44 1.36
N TYR A 199 4.34 -18.15 1.44
CA TYR A 199 4.35 -17.42 2.71
C TYR A 199 3.01 -16.74 2.95
N ARG A 200 2.44 -16.94 4.13
CA ARG A 200 1.23 -16.26 4.59
C ARG A 200 1.55 -15.65 5.95
N PRO A 201 1.43 -14.31 6.12
CA PRO A 201 1.68 -13.67 7.40
C PRO A 201 0.57 -13.89 8.44
N TRP A 202 -0.52 -14.62 8.09
CA TRP A 202 -1.65 -14.98 8.97
C TRP A 202 -1.82 -16.50 9.09
#